data_AF-A0A2A4Z8Q3-F1
#
_entry.id   AF-A0A2A4Z8Q3-F1
#
_cell.length_a   1.000
_cell.length_b   1.000
_cell.length_c   1.000
_cell.angle_alpha   90.00
_cell.angle_beta   90.00
_cell.angle_gamma   90.00
#
_symmetry.space_group_name_H-M   'P 1'
#
loop_
_entity.id
_entity.type
_entity.pdbx_description
1 polymer ?
#
loop_
_entity_poly.entity_id
_entity_poly.type
_entity_poly.pdbx_seq_one_letter_code
_entity_poly.pdbx_strand_id
1 'polypeptide(L)' 'MFFQSCAQDINTKYGDWALGNKAMASALDFKGYENKFYFGKEGHSFIHGAELLEQSLIYLLD' A
#
# COMPACT_ATOMS: atom_id res chain seq x y z
N MET A 1 -6.36 -6.79 5.95
CA MET A 1 -5.33 -5.72 6.10
C MET A 1 -5.46 -4.71 4.98
N PHE A 2 -5.49 -3.41 5.28
CA PHE A 2 -5.54 -2.33 4.27
C PHE A 2 -4.20 -1.61 4.22
N PHE A 3 -3.58 -1.52 3.05
CA PHE A 3 -2.34 -0.77 2.88
C PHE A 3 -2.17 -0.26 1.45
N GLN A 4 -1.32 0.74 1.29
CA GLN A 4 -1.11 1.43 0.02
C GLN A 4 0.36 1.76 -0.21
N SER A 5 0.73 1.91 -1.48
CA SER A 5 2.03 2.40 -1.92
C SER A 5 1.88 2.97 -3.34
N CYS A 6 2.96 3.50 -3.91
CA CYS A 6 2.91 4.10 -5.25
C CYS A 6 4.15 3.78 -6.09
N ALA A 7 4.04 3.99 -7.40
CA ALA A 7 5.14 3.74 -8.34
C ALA A 7 6.40 4.59 -8.10
N GLN A 8 6.26 5.80 -7.54
CA GLN A 8 7.37 6.73 -7.28
C GLN A 8 7.66 6.87 -5.77
N ASP A 9 7.29 5.85 -4.98
CA ASP A 9 7.58 5.81 -3.54
C ASP A 9 9.10 5.79 -3.27
N ILE A 10 9.49 5.95 -2.00
CA ILE A 10 10.89 6.18 -1.65
C ILE A 10 11.74 4.92 -1.84
N ASN A 11 12.93 5.13 -2.42
CA ASN A 11 14.05 4.19 -2.33
C ASN A 11 15.02 4.65 -1.24
N THR A 12 15.24 3.79 -0.26
CA THR A 12 16.16 4.05 0.85
C THR A 12 17.38 3.12 0.79
N LYS A 13 18.33 3.30 1.71
CA LYS A 13 19.42 2.32 1.91
C LYS A 13 18.94 0.92 2.32
N TYR A 14 17.66 0.77 2.68
CA TYR A 14 17.02 -0.49 3.04
C TYR A 14 16.17 -1.10 1.91
N GLY A 15 16.17 -0.47 0.73
CA GLY A 15 15.51 -0.99 -0.46
C GLY A 15 14.39 -0.09 -0.99
N ASP A 16 13.73 -0.62 -2.01
CA ASP A 16 12.65 0.01 -2.77
C ASP A 16 11.29 -0.30 -2.13
N TRP A 17 10.62 0.74 -1.63
CA TRP A 17 9.37 0.59 -0.89
C TRP A 17 8.22 0.14 -1.79
N ALA A 18 8.18 0.60 -3.05
CA ALA A 18 7.15 0.22 -4.00
C ALA A 18 7.22 -1.29 -4.32
N LEU A 19 8.45 -1.79 -4.54
CA LEU A 19 8.70 -3.22 -4.74
C LEU A 19 8.43 -4.03 -3.47
N GLY A 20 8.87 -3.53 -2.31
CA GLY A 20 8.66 -4.19 -1.02
C GLY A 20 7.18 -4.39 -0.70
N ASN A 21 6.35 -3.37 -0.92
CA ASN A 21 4.91 -3.46 -0.69
C ASN A 21 4.21 -4.40 -1.67
N LYS A 22 4.64 -4.45 -2.94
CA LYS A 22 4.15 -5.45 -3.92
C LYS A 22 4.49 -6.88 -3.49
N ALA A 23 5.71 -7.10 -3.00
CA ALA A 23 6.14 -8.40 -2.52
C ALA A 23 5.33 -8.83 -1.28
N MET A 24 5.05 -7.90 -0.37
CA MET A 24 4.20 -8.15 0.79
C MET A 24 2.77 -8.52 0.38
N ALA A 25 2.15 -7.77 -0.54
CA ALA A 25 0.82 -8.08 -1.07
C ALA A 25 0.77 -9.49 -1.66
N SER A 26 1.73 -9.82 -2.54
CA SER A 26 1.83 -11.15 -3.14
C SER A 26 1.99 -12.27 -2.11
N ALA A 27 2.75 -12.04 -1.03
CA ALA A 27 2.93 -13.03 0.03
C ALA A 27 1.65 -13.22 0.86
N LEU A 28 0.91 -12.15 1.15
CA LEU A 28 -0.38 -12.21 1.84
C LEU A 28 -1.41 -12.98 1.01
N ASP A 29 -1.51 -12.69 -0.29
CA ASP A 29 -2.39 -13.38 -1.23
C ASP A 29 -2.08 -14.87 -1.31
N PHE A 30 -0.79 -15.22 -1.46
CA PHE A 30 -0.35 -16.62 -1.49
C PHE A 30 -0.73 -17.39 -0.22
N LYS A 31 -0.70 -16.73 0.94
CA LYS A 31 -1.10 -17.32 2.22
C LYS A 31 -2.61 -17.27 2.48
N GLY A 32 -3.39 -16.67 1.58
CA GLY A 32 -4.84 -16.53 1.74
C GLY A 32 -5.25 -15.56 2.84
N TYR A 33 -4.37 -14.62 3.22
CA TYR A 33 -4.73 -13.57 4.17
C TYR A 33 -5.55 -12.50 3.45
N GLU A 34 -6.71 -12.15 4.04
CA GLU A 34 -7.52 -11.06 3.51
C GLU A 34 -6.74 -9.74 3.57
N ASN A 35 -6.52 -9.14 2.40
CA ASN A 35 -5.84 -7.88 2.27
C ASN A 35 -6.39 -7.06 1.11
N LYS A 36 -6.27 -5.74 1.23
CA LYS A 36 -6.61 -4.75 0.21
C LYS A 36 -5.37 -3.88 0.00
N PHE A 37 -4.66 -4.16 -1.09
CA PHE A 37 -3.49 -3.40 -1.50
C PHE A 37 -3.85 -2.44 -2.65
N TYR A 38 -3.65 -1.14 -2.43
CA TYR A 38 -3.87 -0.11 -3.44
C TYR A 38 -2.54 0.46 -3.91
N PHE A 39 -2.36 0.54 -5.23
CA PHE A 39 -1.10 0.96 -5.83
C PHE A 39 -1.29 2.16 -6.77
N GLY A 40 -0.88 3.34 -6.31
CA GLY A 40 -0.94 4.60 -7.06
C GLY A 40 0.27 4.85 -7.95
N LYS A 41 0.32 6.02 -8.59
CA LYS A 41 1.45 6.43 -9.44
C LYS A 41 2.38 7.42 -8.73
N GLU A 42 1.98 7.93 -7.57
CA GLU A 42 2.49 9.16 -6.99
C GLU A 42 3.81 8.92 -6.22
N GLY A 43 4.42 10.00 -5.72
CA GLY A 43 5.56 9.91 -4.81
C GLY A 43 5.16 9.75 -3.35
N HIS A 44 6.14 9.74 -2.46
CA HIS A 44 5.92 9.77 -1.01
C HIS A 44 5.37 11.13 -0.57
N SER A 45 4.07 11.28 -0.77
CA SER A 45 3.30 12.50 -0.59
C SER A 45 1.90 12.17 -0.05
N PHE A 46 1.18 13.19 0.39
CA PHE A 46 -0.16 13.00 0.95
C PHE A 46 -1.25 12.70 -0.09
N ILE A 47 -0.97 12.81 -1.39
CA ILE A 47 -2.00 12.76 -2.44
C ILE A 47 -2.72 11.41 -2.41
N HIS A 48 -2.00 10.31 -2.67
CA HIS A 48 -2.62 8.98 -2.75
C HIS A 48 -3.18 8.51 -1.39
N GLY A 49 -2.49 8.84 -0.29
CA GLY A 49 -2.97 8.53 1.05
C GLY A 49 -4.27 9.25 1.39
N ALA A 50 -4.42 10.51 0.99
CA ALA A 50 -5.63 11.29 1.22
C ALA A 50 -6.82 10.78 0.39
N GLU A 51 -6.58 10.38 -0.86
CA GLU A 51 -7.60 9.76 -1.72
C GLU A 51 -8.20 8.49 -1.11
N LEU A 52 -7.38 7.70 -0.40
CA LEU A 52 -7.77 6.43 0.20
C LEU A 52 -8.20 6.54 1.66
N LEU A 53 -8.05 7.70 2.30
CA LEU A 53 -8.24 7.84 3.74
C LEU A 53 -9.66 7.44 4.17
N GLU A 54 -10.68 7.96 3.50
CA GLU A 54 -12.08 7.62 3.79
C GLU A 54 -12.32 6.11 3.68
N GLN A 55 -11.89 5.48 2.59
CA GLN A 55 -12.05 4.04 2.37
C GLN A 55 -11.31 3.21 3.42
N SER A 56 -10.11 3.64 3.84
CA SER A 56 -9.34 2.96 4.87
C SER A 56 -10.00 3.04 6.25
N LEU A 57 -10.66 4.16 6.56
CA LEU A 57 -11.39 4.34 7.81
C LEU A 57 -12.64 3.46 7.85
N ILE A 58 -13.40 3.42 6.76
CA ILE A 58 -14.55 2.50 6.63
C ILE A 58 -14.09 1.06 6.84
N TYR A 59 -13.05 0.62 6.13
CA TYR A 59 -12.52 -0.74 6.28
C TYR A 59 -12.03 -1.08 7.70
N LEU A 60 -11.54 -0.09 8.45
CA LEU A 60 -11.04 -0.30 9.82
C LEU A 60 -12.19 -0.40 10.85
N LEU A 61 -13.31 0.27 10.58
CA LEU A 61 -14.42 0.44 11.51
C LEU A 61 -15.58 -0.52 11.26
N ASP A 62 -15.62 -1.13 10.07
CA ASP A 62 -16.48 -2.28 9.74
C ASP A 62 -15.93 -3.58 10.38
#